data_AF-G9HCG1-F1
#
_entry.id   AF-G9HCG1-F1
#
_cell.length_a   1.000
_cell.length_b   1.000
_cell.length_c   1.000
_cell.angle_alpha   90.00
_cell.angle_beta   90.00
_cell.angle_gamma   90.00
#
_symmetry.space_group_name_H-M   'P 1'
#
loop_
_entity.id
_entity.type
_entity.pdbx_description
1 polymer ?
#
loop_
_entity_poly.entity_id
_entity_poly.type
_entity_poly.pdbx_seq_one_letter_code
_entity_poly.pdbx_strand_id
1 'polypeptide(L)' 'GAEVERILSMVDGVILLVDAAEGPMPQTKFVTGKALALGLKPIVV' A
#
# COMPACT_ATOMS: atom_id res chain seq x y z
N GLY A 1 13.18 -0.94 -0.57
CA GLY A 1 12.72 -1.73 -1.73
C GLY A 1 12.37 -3.14 -1.31
N ALA A 2 13.38 -3.97 -1.05
CA ALA A 2 13.22 -5.40 -0.77
C ALA A 2 12.34 -5.74 0.45
N GLU A 3 12.41 -4.95 1.52
CA GLU A 3 11.63 -5.21 2.75
C GLU A 3 10.11 -5.08 2.52
N VAL A 4 9.70 -4.06 1.75
CA VAL A 4 8.29 -3.84 1.37
C VAL A 4 7.75 -5.02 0.56
N GLU A 5 8.53 -5.51 -0.41
CA GLU A 5 8.13 -6.64 -1.25
C GLU A 5 8.01 -7.94 -0.44
N ARG A 6 8.95 -8.18 0.48
CA ARG A 6 8.88 -9.31 1.39
C ARG A 6 7.63 -9.26 2.27
N ILE A 7 7.31 -8.10 2.85
CA ILE A 7 6.10 -7.94 3.66
C ILE A 7 4.84 -8.18 2.82
N LEU A 8 4.76 -7.56 1.64
CA LEU A 8 3.61 -7.72 0.75
C LEU A 8 3.41 -9.16 0.27
N SER A 9 4.46 -9.98 0.21
CA SER A 9 4.35 -11.42 -0.10
C SER A 9 3.82 -12.29 1.04
N MET A 10 3.75 -11.76 2.26
CA MET A 10 3.38 -12.50 3.48
C MET A 10 2.02 -12.06 4.05
N VAL A 11 1.32 -11.12 3.42
CA VAL A 11 0.04 -10.56 3.89
C VAL A 11 -1.05 -10.74 2.84
N ASP A 12 -2.29 -10.90 3.29
CA ASP A 12 -3.46 -11.08 2.41
C ASP A 12 -4.09 -9.75 1.97
N GLY A 13 -3.67 -8.62 2.55
CA GLY A 13 -4.26 -7.31 2.28
C GLY A 13 -3.45 -6.16 2.83
N VAL A 14 -3.82 -4.95 2.43
CA VAL A 14 -3.11 -3.71 2.80
C VAL A 14 -4.13 -2.66 3.26
N ILE A 15 -3.79 -1.91 4.29
CA ILE A 15 -4.57 -0.76 4.75
C ILE A 15 -3.79 0.50 4.38
N LEU A 16 -4.43 1.40 3.63
CA LEU A 16 -3.89 2.68 3.26
C LEU A 16 -4.59 3.77 4.09
N LEU A 17 -3.89 4.25 5.11
CA LEU A 17 -4.34 5.37 5.93
C LEU A 17 -4.11 6.68 5.16
N VAL A 18 -5.18 7.41 4.89
CA VAL A 18 -5.15 8.68 4.15
C VAL A 18 -5.74 9.77 5.02
N ASP A 19 -4.95 10.83 5.24
CA ASP A 19 -5.47 12.02 5.90
C ASP A 19 -6.49 12.71 4.98
N ALA A 20 -7.66 13.08 5.53
CA ALA A 20 -8.75 13.67 4.76
C ALA A 20 -8.46 15.12 4.29
N ALA A 21 -7.57 15.84 4.97
CA ALA A 21 -7.16 17.19 4.61
C ALA A 21 -5.95 17.20 3.65
N GLU A 22 -5.00 16.28 3.83
CA GLU A 22 -3.77 16.25 3.04
C GLU A 22 -3.83 15.29 1.83
N GLY A 23 -4.68 14.26 1.89
CA GLY A 23 -4.82 13.26 0.83
C GLY A 23 -3.65 12.28 0.72
N PRO A 24 -3.57 11.50 -0.38
CA PRO A 24 -2.56 10.47 -0.54
C PRO A 24 -1.19 11.06 -0.87
N MET A 25 -0.22 10.79 0.00
CA MET A 25 1.14 11.28 -0.14
C MET A 25 1.92 10.53 -1.25
N PRO A 26 2.80 11.20 -2.05
CA PRO A 26 3.58 10.55 -3.11
C PRO A 26 4.40 9.32 -2.67
N GLN A 27 4.82 9.29 -1.40
CA GLN A 27 5.53 8.19 -0.78
C GLN A 27 4.68 6.91 -0.73
N THR A 28 3.37 7.02 -0.52
CA THR A 28 2.45 5.87 -0.47
C THR A 28 2.27 5.20 -1.83
N LYS A 29 2.44 5.95 -2.93
CA LYS A 29 2.25 5.47 -4.31
C LYS A 29 3.12 4.25 -4.62
N PHE A 30 4.35 4.19 -4.11
CA PHE A 30 5.26 3.08 -4.34
C PHE A 30 4.76 1.77 -3.72
N VAL A 31 4.28 1.84 -2.49
CA VAL A 31 3.79 0.66 -1.74
C VAL A 31 2.43 0.22 -2.30
N THR A 32 1.51 1.16 -2.50
CA THR A 32 0.18 0.88 -3.08
C THR A 32 0.29 0.28 -4.47
N GLY A 33 1.21 0.79 -5.32
CA GLY A 33 1.44 0.23 -6.66
C GLY A 33 1.93 -1.22 -6.63
N LYS A 34 2.81 -1.57 -5.70
CA LYS A 34 3.28 -2.97 -5.53
C LYS A 34 2.18 -3.89 -4.99
N ALA A 35 1.40 -3.41 -4.02
CA ALA A 35 0.26 -4.16 -3.49
C ALA A 35 -0.75 -4.49 -4.59
N LEU A 36 -1.10 -3.49 -5.42
CA LEU A 36 -2.00 -3.67 -6.56
C LEU A 36 -1.42 -4.64 -7.61
N ALA A 37 -0.12 -4.58 -7.89
CA ALA A 37 0.54 -5.52 -8.81
C ALA A 37 0.52 -6.98 -8.31
N LEU A 38 0.47 -7.17 -6.98
CA LEU A 38 0.31 -8.48 -6.35
C LEU A 38 -1.16 -8.92 -6.24
N GLY A 39 -2.12 -8.12 -6.74
CA GLY A 39 -3.55 -8.41 -6.65
C GLY A 39 -4.16 -8.19 -5.27
N LEU A 40 -3.40 -7.62 -4.33
CA LEU A 40 -3.91 -7.25 -3.00
C LEU A 40 -4.87 -6.06 -3.16
N LYS A 41 -6.02 -6.13 -2.49
CA LYS A 41 -7.02 -5.05 -2.50
C LYS A 41 -6.76 -4.11 -1.31
N PRO A 42 -6.33 -2.85 -1.54
CA PRO A 42 -6.13 -1.92 -0.45
C PRO A 42 -7.47 -1.48 0.13
N ILE A 43 -7.56 -1.43 1.46
CA ILE A 43 -8.66 -0.78 2.17
C ILE A 43 -8.19 0.64 2.50
N VAL A 44 -8.93 1.65 2.04
CA VAL A 44 -8.64 3.06 2.34
C VAL A 44 -9.36 3.45 3.62
N VAL A 45 -8.62 4.04 4.57
CA VAL A 45 -9.13 4.50 5.87
C VAL A 45 -8.74 5.95 6.06
#